data_AF-A0A8S2DKW8-F1
#
_entry.id   AF-A0A8S2DKW8-F1
#
_cell.length_a   1.000
_cell.length_b   1.000
_cell.length_c   1.000
_cell.angle_alpha   90.00
_cell.angle_beta   90.00
_cell.angle_gamma   90.00
#
_symmetry.space_group_name_H-M   'P 1'
#
loop_
_entity.id
_entity.type
_entity.pdbx_description
1 polymer ?
#
loop_
_entity_poly.entity_id
_entity_poly.type
_entity_poly.pdbx_seq_one_letter_code
_entity_poly.pdbx_strand_id
1 'polypeptide(L)'
;MWYIEKARNSMQEGKKAMYTTVSQSMVQFARSNDYYKQFRGYRSFLIHQTQKHIRQQQQSTKQRYDQHRQNIQYQIGQLVLAKPAVRNAKMQAIFEGPYRVINVLGPVTYQIQLEHSDYVRQVHVNVMKPIFEPQN
;
A
#
# COMPACT_ATOMS: atom_id res chain seq x y z
N MET A 1 -24.92 -0.16 6.31
CA MET A 1 -24.22 0.37 5.11
C MET A 1 -24.44 1.88 4.89
N TRP A 2 -25.62 2.45 5.17
CA TRP A 2 -25.92 3.88 5.01
C TRP A 2 -25.09 4.85 5.90
N TYR A 3 -24.72 4.44 7.12
CA TYR A 3 -24.03 5.30 8.10
C TYR A 3 -22.57 5.61 7.74
N ILE A 4 -21.87 4.66 7.10
CA ILE A 4 -20.43 4.79 6.77
C ILE A 4 -20.23 5.76 5.59
N GLU A 5 -21.14 5.72 4.63
CA GLU A 5 -21.11 6.58 3.43
C GLU A 5 -21.44 8.04 3.77
N LYS A 6 -22.38 8.25 4.70
CA LYS A 6 -22.71 9.57 5.27
C LYS A 6 -21.53 10.19 6.03
N ALA A 7 -20.82 9.40 6.85
CA ALA A 7 -19.63 9.86 7.57
C ALA A 7 -18.47 10.21 6.62
N ARG A 8 -18.30 9.42 5.54
CA ARG A 8 -17.27 9.67 4.52
C ARG A 8 -17.58 10.93 3.70
N ASN A 9 -18.82 11.16 3.29
CA ASN A 9 -19.23 12.37 2.57
C ASN A 9 -19.16 13.62 3.48
N SER A 10 -19.62 13.52 4.73
CA SER A 10 -19.50 14.60 5.72
C SER A 10 -18.03 14.98 6.00
N MET A 11 -17.12 14.01 6.05
CA MET A 11 -15.68 14.27 6.22
C MET A 11 -15.04 14.89 4.97
N GLN A 12 -15.54 14.59 3.77
CA GLN A 12 -15.06 15.22 2.52
C GLN A 12 -15.62 16.65 2.35
N GLU A 13 -16.87 16.88 2.74
CA GLU A 13 -17.50 18.21 2.76
C GLU A 13 -16.85 19.12 3.81
N GLY A 14 -16.58 18.61 5.01
CA GLY A 14 -15.86 19.35 6.05
C GLY A 14 -14.43 19.71 5.64
N LYS A 15 -13.74 18.81 4.93
CA LYS A 15 -12.42 19.10 4.33
C LYS A 15 -12.52 20.20 3.26
N LYS A 16 -13.45 20.09 2.32
CA LYS A 16 -13.67 21.12 1.27
C LYS A 16 -14.02 22.48 1.88
N ALA A 17 -14.91 22.53 2.87
CA ALA A 17 -15.27 23.76 3.56
C ALA A 17 -14.07 24.37 4.31
N MET A 18 -13.25 23.56 4.99
CA MET A 18 -12.02 24.05 5.63
C MET A 18 -11.01 24.62 4.63
N TYR A 19 -10.81 23.98 3.47
CA TYR A 19 -9.90 24.52 2.45
C TYR A 19 -10.45 25.80 1.81
N THR A 20 -11.77 25.92 1.62
CA THR A 20 -12.41 27.13 1.07
C THR A 20 -12.39 28.29 2.08
N THR A 21 -12.70 28.05 3.35
CA THR A 21 -12.78 29.10 4.37
C THR A 21 -11.40 29.63 4.80
N VAL A 22 -10.38 28.77 4.85
CA VAL A 22 -8.99 29.21 5.10
C VAL A 22 -8.42 29.98 3.90
N SER A 23 -8.84 29.62 2.66
CA SER A 23 -8.40 30.32 1.44
C SER A 23 -8.94 31.76 1.37
N GLN A 24 -10.18 32.00 1.79
CA GLN A 24 -10.87 33.27 1.58
C GLN A 24 -10.68 34.29 2.71
N SER A 25 -10.30 33.86 3.92
CA SER A 25 -10.14 34.73 5.09
C SER A 25 -8.72 35.22 5.35
N MET A 26 -7.70 34.67 4.68
CA MET A 26 -6.28 34.97 4.94
C MET A 26 -5.63 35.96 3.96
N VAL A 27 -6.40 36.58 3.06
CA VAL A 27 -5.89 37.56 2.10
C VAL A 27 -6.64 38.87 2.25
N GLN A 28 -6.32 39.63 3.29
CA GLN A 28 -6.69 41.04 3.36
C GLN A 28 -5.50 41.91 2.94
N PHE A 29 -5.69 42.68 1.86
CA PHE A 29 -4.64 43.51 1.27
C PHE A 29 -4.53 44.85 1.99
N ALA A 30 -3.70 44.91 3.05
CA ALA A 30 -3.46 46.16 3.77
C ALA A 30 -2.63 47.18 2.95
N ARG A 31 -1.76 46.73 2.02
CA ARG A 31 -0.98 47.56 1.09
C ARG A 31 -0.67 46.81 -0.22
N SER A 32 -0.54 47.56 -1.32
CA SER A 32 -0.33 47.02 -2.69
C SER A 32 0.90 46.12 -2.88
N ASN A 33 1.91 46.16 -1.99
CA ASN A 33 3.20 45.47 -2.18
C ASN A 33 3.56 44.44 -1.07
N ASP A 34 2.60 44.04 -0.22
CA ASP A 34 2.84 43.09 0.89
C ASP A 34 2.48 41.63 0.52
N TYR A 35 1.93 41.43 -0.67
CA TYR A 35 1.45 40.14 -1.18
C TYR A 35 2.55 39.08 -1.26
N TYR A 36 3.76 39.45 -1.70
CA TYR A 36 4.85 38.49 -1.90
C TYR A 36 5.30 37.84 -0.58
N LYS A 37 5.39 38.63 0.50
CA LYS A 37 5.78 38.12 1.83
C LYS A 37 4.71 37.18 2.40
N GLN A 38 3.45 37.58 2.30
CA GLN A 38 2.32 36.76 2.73
C GLN A 38 2.24 35.45 1.95
N PHE A 39 2.40 35.49 0.62
CA PHE A 39 2.41 34.30 -0.22
C PHE A 39 3.56 33.34 0.12
N ARG A 40 4.77 33.86 0.37
CA ARG A 40 5.92 33.05 0.78
C ARG A 40 5.72 32.41 2.16
N GLY A 41 5.14 33.14 3.10
CA GLY A 41 4.77 32.62 4.42
C GLY A 41 3.73 31.51 4.32
N TYR A 42 2.65 31.75 3.56
CA TYR A 42 1.59 30.78 3.33
C TYR A 42 2.10 29.51 2.64
N ARG A 43 2.93 29.65 1.59
CA ARG A 43 3.58 28.50 0.94
C ARG A 43 4.41 27.68 1.91
N SER A 44 5.20 28.34 2.77
CA SER A 44 6.05 27.66 3.75
C SER A 44 5.21 26.91 4.79
N PHE A 45 4.12 27.52 5.24
CA PHE A 45 3.13 26.89 6.12
C PHE A 45 2.50 25.65 5.46
N LEU A 46 2.04 25.76 4.21
CA LEU A 46 1.46 24.64 3.47
C LEU A 46 2.45 23.49 3.31
N ILE A 47 3.69 23.77 2.90
CA ILE A 47 4.75 22.76 2.79
C ILE A 47 4.94 22.02 4.12
N HIS A 48 5.01 22.77 5.23
CA HIS A 48 5.13 22.18 6.55
C HIS A 48 3.96 21.26 6.91
N GLN A 49 2.72 21.71 6.68
CA GLN A 49 1.52 20.89 6.92
C GLN A 49 1.49 19.63 6.06
N THR A 50 1.80 19.76 4.76
CA THR A 50 1.86 18.63 3.84
C THR A 50 2.91 17.61 4.27
N GLN A 51 4.11 18.05 4.65
CA GLN A 51 5.17 17.17 5.15
C GLN A 51 4.73 16.42 6.42
N LYS A 52 4.10 17.12 7.37
CA LYS A 52 3.56 16.51 8.59
C LYS A 52 2.53 15.44 8.27
N HIS A 53 1.58 15.73 7.38
CA HIS A 53 0.55 14.78 6.97
C HIS A 53 1.15 13.57 6.25
N ILE A 54 2.12 13.77 5.35
CA ILE A 54 2.81 12.66 4.67
C ILE A 54 3.43 11.73 5.70
N ARG A 55 4.17 12.25 6.70
CA ARG A 55 4.80 11.44 7.74
C ARG A 55 3.77 10.68 8.58
N GLN A 56 2.70 11.35 9.01
CA GLN A 56 1.62 10.71 9.78
C GLN A 56 0.93 9.60 8.98
N GLN A 57 0.64 9.84 7.70
CA GLN A 57 0.03 8.83 6.85
C GLN A 57 0.97 7.65 6.63
N GLN A 58 2.25 7.88 6.33
CA GLN A 58 3.26 6.83 6.19
C GLN A 58 3.34 5.95 7.45
N GLN A 59 3.38 6.57 8.64
CA GLN A 59 3.40 5.83 9.90
C GLN A 59 2.13 4.99 10.10
N SER A 60 0.95 5.59 9.87
CA SER A 60 -0.32 4.88 10.04
C SER A 60 -0.48 3.72 9.06
N THR A 61 -0.05 3.89 7.81
CA THR A 61 -0.07 2.83 6.80
C THR A 61 0.87 1.70 7.17
N LYS A 62 2.09 2.02 7.62
CA LYS A 62 3.05 1.01 8.09
C LYS A 62 2.48 0.22 9.27
N GLN A 63 1.95 0.89 10.29
CA GLN A 63 1.36 0.22 11.44
C GLN A 63 0.22 -0.72 11.05
N ARG A 64 -0.71 -0.28 10.19
CA ARG A 64 -1.83 -1.12 9.73
C ARG A 64 -1.35 -2.31 8.90
N TYR A 65 -0.32 -2.10 8.07
CA TYR A 65 0.29 -3.15 7.27
C TYR A 65 0.93 -4.21 8.18
N ASP A 66 1.74 -3.78 9.15
CA ASP A 66 2.46 -4.67 10.06
C ASP A 66 1.48 -5.43 11.00
N GLN A 67 0.37 -4.80 11.43
CA GLN A 67 -0.64 -5.41 12.31
C GLN A 67 -1.29 -6.67 11.74
N HIS A 68 -1.53 -6.72 10.43
CA HIS A 68 -2.24 -7.83 9.78
C HIS A 68 -1.28 -8.76 9.03
N ARG A 69 0.04 -8.52 9.14
CA ARG A 69 1.03 -9.29 8.40
C ARG A 69 1.29 -10.61 9.09
N GLN A 70 0.88 -11.70 8.45
CA GLN A 70 1.30 -13.02 8.89
C GLN A 70 2.78 -13.24 8.59
N ASN A 71 3.53 -13.70 9.58
CA ASN A 71 4.92 -14.10 9.43
C ASN A 71 4.98 -15.53 8.87
N ILE A 72 4.72 -15.66 7.57
CA ILE A 72 4.77 -16.94 6.87
C ILE A 72 6.22 -17.23 6.49
N GLN A 73 6.73 -18.38 6.92
CA GLN A 73 8.05 -18.88 6.56
C GLN A 73 7.89 -20.19 5.81
N TYR A 74 8.68 -20.37 4.76
CA TYR A 74 8.69 -21.59 3.96
C TYR A 74 10.02 -22.31 4.13
N GLN A 75 9.97 -23.63 4.14
CA GLN A 75 11.16 -24.48 4.18
C GLN A 75 11.55 -24.94 2.78
N ILE A 76 12.84 -25.21 2.58
CA ILE A 76 13.33 -25.83 1.35
C ILE A 76 12.67 -27.20 1.19
N GLY A 77 12.21 -27.52 -0.01
CA GLY A 77 11.45 -28.73 -0.32
C GLY A 77 9.94 -28.60 -0.17
N GLN A 78 9.43 -27.53 0.45
CA GLN A 78 7.99 -27.35 0.64
C GLN A 78 7.28 -27.03 -0.69
N LEU A 79 6.09 -27.61 -0.87
CA LEU A 79 5.23 -27.34 -2.02
C LEU A 79 4.36 -26.10 -1.78
N VAL A 80 4.35 -25.24 -2.77
CA VAL A 80 3.70 -23.92 -2.74
C VAL A 80 3.07 -23.60 -4.08
N LEU A 81 1.98 -22.84 -4.06
CA LEU A 81 1.45 -22.17 -5.24
C LEU A 81 1.99 -20.74 -5.29
N ALA A 82 2.13 -20.18 -6.48
CA ALA A 82 2.57 -18.80 -6.65
C ALA A 82 1.68 -18.04 -7.64
N LYS A 83 1.48 -16.75 -7.44
CA LYS A 83 0.75 -15.91 -8.42
C LYS A 83 1.60 -15.70 -9.67
N PRO A 84 1.05 -15.77 -10.89
CA PRO A 84 1.79 -15.43 -12.09
C PRO A 84 2.15 -13.94 -12.08
N ALA A 85 3.30 -13.58 -12.68
CA ALA A 85 3.72 -12.19 -12.78
C ALA A 85 2.79 -11.36 -13.67
N VAL A 86 2.25 -11.99 -14.72
CA VAL A 86 1.31 -11.39 -15.66
C VAL A 86 0.09 -12.29 -15.77
N ARG A 87 -1.10 -11.68 -15.75
CA ARG A 87 -2.36 -12.39 -15.98
C ARG A 87 -2.77 -12.21 -17.44
N ASN A 88 -2.79 -13.31 -18.18
CA ASN A 88 -3.03 -13.32 -19.62
C ASN A 88 -4.53 -13.38 -19.97
N ALA A 89 -5.38 -13.84 -19.06
CA ALA A 89 -6.82 -13.95 -19.28
C ALA A 89 -7.67 -13.61 -18.05
N LYS A 90 -8.87 -13.06 -18.27
CA LYS A 90 -9.83 -12.67 -17.22
C LYS A 90 -10.25 -13.84 -16.32
N MET A 91 -10.22 -15.07 -16.84
CA MET A 91 -10.56 -16.31 -16.13
C MET A 91 -9.35 -17.18 -15.79
N GLN A 92 -8.12 -16.67 -15.92
CA GLN A 92 -6.93 -17.41 -15.48
C GLN A 92 -6.94 -17.54 -13.95
N ALA A 93 -6.49 -18.70 -13.46
CA ALA A 93 -6.30 -18.97 -12.04
C ALA A 93 -5.41 -17.89 -11.39
N ILE A 94 -5.74 -17.51 -10.15
CA ILE A 94 -4.99 -16.48 -9.41
C ILE A 94 -3.62 -17.02 -8.98
N PHE A 95 -3.53 -18.33 -8.74
CA PHE A 95 -2.31 -19.02 -8.34
C PHE A 95 -2.08 -20.20 -9.28
N GLU A 96 -0.81 -20.46 -9.57
CA GLU A 96 -0.30 -21.54 -10.42
C GLU A 96 0.70 -22.38 -9.62
N GLY A 97 0.98 -23.59 -10.10
CA GLY A 97 1.83 -24.58 -9.45
C GLY A 97 1.24 -25.98 -9.56
N PRO A 98 1.83 -26.98 -8.88
CA PRO A 98 2.70 -26.86 -7.72
C PRO A 98 4.15 -26.44 -8.03
N TYR A 99 4.72 -25.61 -7.15
CA TYR A 99 6.13 -25.28 -7.14
C TYR A 99 6.80 -25.82 -5.87
N ARG A 100 8.07 -26.18 -5.95
CA ARG A 100 8.90 -26.54 -4.80
C ARG A 100 9.84 -25.39 -4.45
N VAL A 101 9.95 -25.07 -3.16
CA VAL A 101 10.94 -24.11 -2.68
C VAL A 101 12.32 -24.75 -2.77
N ILE A 102 13.23 -24.15 -3.53
CA ILE A 102 14.59 -24.68 -3.74
C ILE A 102 15.64 -23.92 -2.93
N ASN A 103 15.42 -22.64 -2.65
CA ASN A 103 16.37 -21.81 -1.93
C ASN A 103 15.68 -20.60 -1.27
N VAL A 104 16.27 -20.12 -0.17
CA VAL A 104 15.84 -18.93 0.58
C VAL A 104 16.88 -17.85 0.36
N LEU A 105 16.53 -16.81 -0.43
CA LEU A 105 17.45 -15.71 -0.73
C LEU A 105 17.44 -14.63 0.35
N GLY A 106 16.36 -14.55 1.13
CA GLY A 106 16.21 -13.61 2.23
C GLY A 106 14.92 -13.85 2.99
N PRO A 107 14.59 -12.99 3.98
CA PRO A 107 13.45 -13.20 4.87
C PRO A 107 12.09 -13.22 4.16
N VAL A 108 12.01 -12.61 2.98
CA VAL A 108 10.77 -12.47 2.21
C VAL A 108 10.88 -12.97 0.77
N THR A 109 12.07 -13.39 0.34
CA THR A 109 12.36 -13.71 -1.07
C THR A 109 12.85 -15.14 -1.17
N TYR A 110 12.17 -15.92 -2.00
CA TYR A 110 12.41 -17.34 -2.18
C TYR A 110 12.64 -17.65 -3.66
N GLN A 111 13.44 -18.68 -3.93
CA GLN A 111 13.49 -19.30 -5.26
C GLN A 111 12.59 -20.52 -5.25
N ILE A 112 11.74 -20.60 -6.27
CA ILE A 112 10.82 -21.70 -6.48
C ILE A 112 11.04 -22.32 -7.85
N GLN A 113 10.85 -23.63 -7.93
CA GLN A 113 10.96 -24.41 -9.16
C GLN A 113 9.64 -25.11 -9.44
N LEU A 114 9.20 -25.12 -10.70
CA LEU A 114 7.98 -25.84 -11.08
C LEU A 114 8.20 -27.35 -10.96
N GLU A 115 7.25 -28.08 -10.40
CA GLU A 115 7.36 -29.52 -10.27
C GLU A 115 7.45 -30.16 -11.68
N HIS A 116 8.53 -30.92 -11.93
CA HIS A 116 8.87 -31.53 -13.23
C HIS A 116 9.39 -30.59 -14.33
N SER A 117 9.81 -29.37 -14.00
CA SER A 117 10.47 -28.47 -14.96
C SER A 117 11.69 -27.80 -14.35
N ASP A 118 12.69 -27.49 -15.19
CA ASP A 118 13.85 -26.69 -14.79
C ASP A 118 13.53 -25.18 -14.70
N TYR A 119 12.26 -24.80 -14.87
CA TYR A 119 11.83 -23.43 -14.73
C TYR A 119 11.91 -22.98 -13.26
N VAL A 120 12.89 -22.12 -13.01
CA VAL A 120 13.14 -21.49 -11.71
C VAL A 120 12.78 -20.00 -11.79
N ARG A 121 12.15 -19.49 -10.73
CA ARG A 121 11.95 -18.05 -10.58
C ARG A 121 12.04 -17.59 -9.14
N GLN A 122 12.36 -16.31 -8.97
CA GLN A 122 12.40 -15.63 -7.68
C GLN A 122 11.05 -14.99 -7.38
N VAL A 123 10.54 -15.18 -6.18
CA VAL A 123 9.23 -14.69 -5.75
C VAL A 123 9.28 -14.13 -4.33
N HIS A 124 8.38 -13.18 -4.06
CA HIS A 124 8.14 -12.66 -2.72
C HIS A 124 7.12 -13.53 -1.98
N VAL A 125 7.29 -13.70 -0.66
CA VAL A 125 6.41 -14.50 0.21
C VAL A 125 4.91 -14.18 0.03
N ASN A 126 4.55 -12.90 -0.14
CA ASN A 126 3.15 -12.46 -0.33
C ASN A 126 2.47 -12.97 -1.61
N VAL A 127 3.25 -13.43 -2.61
CA VAL A 127 2.68 -14.02 -3.84
C VAL A 127 2.65 -15.55 -3.77
N MET A 128 3.09 -16.14 -2.66
CA MET A 128 3.10 -17.57 -2.42
C MET A 128 1.92 -17.98 -1.54
N LYS A 129 1.50 -19.23 -1.68
CA LYS A 129 0.57 -19.89 -0.77
C LYS A 129 1.04 -21.32 -0.51
N PRO A 130 1.01 -21.79 0.76
CA PRO A 130 1.28 -23.20 1.04
C PRO A 130 0.19 -24.07 0.41
N ILE A 131 0.59 -25.24 -0.10
CA ILE A 131 -0.34 -26.32 -0.42
C ILE A 131 -0.54 -27.12 0.87
N PHE A 132 -1.78 -27.21 1.34
CA PHE A 132 -2.14 -28.10 2.44
C PHE A 132 -2.73 -29.36 1.82
N GLU A 133 -2.10 -30.50 2.05
CA GLU A 133 -2.77 -31.77 1.80
C GLU A 133 -3.88 -31.93 2.84
N PRO A 134 -5.09 -32.39 2.45
CA PRO A 134 -6.11 -32.72 3.42
C PRO A 134 -5.57 -33.86 4.30
N GLN A 135 -5.42 -33.61 5.60
CA GLN A 135 -5.19 -34.68 6.56
C GLN A 135 -6.46 -35.53 6.61
N ASN A 136 -6.36 -36.76 6.11
CA ASN A 136 -7.41 -37.78 6.20
C ASN A 136 -7.69 -38.17 7.66
#